data_AF-A0A0F9CU27-F1
#
_entry.id   AF-A0A0F9CU27-F1
#
_cell.length_a   1.000
_cell.length_b   1.000
_cell.length_c   1.000
_cell.angle_alpha   90.00
_cell.angle_beta   90.00
_cell.angle_gamma   90.00
#
_symmetry.space_group_name_H-M   'P 1'
#
loop_
_entity.id
_entity.type
_entity.pdbx_description
1 polymer ?
#
loop_
_entity_poly.entity_id
_entity_poly.type
_entity_poly.pdbx_seq_one_letter_code
_entity_poly.pdbx_strand_id
1 'polypeptide(L)'
;MRSITLTQRPITSWPWQETQWRKASPFRSSWSKTVDLLDREVYKRSSTDEAIIEIDVGARDIRRDGWIRSDARPRSPRVVLTFEDLHQGWLRYRCDRFLSWRDNVRAIALGMEALRRVDRYGITDGEQYHGFRSGRALPGKVLTSREAAALISENGDDPEDYLHDPEACRLGILRALKRNHPDHGGTADELYVVQAARDVLSQHHGVEV
;
A
#
# COMPACT_ATOMS: atom_id res chain seq x y z
N MET A 1 17.40 3.92 -8.74
CA MET A 1 16.00 3.99 -8.25
C MET A 1 15.23 2.99 -9.10
N ARG A 2 14.75 1.89 -8.53
CA ARG A 2 13.85 0.98 -9.28
C ARG A 2 12.53 1.71 -9.49
N SER A 3 11.99 1.67 -10.71
CA SER A 3 10.72 2.29 -11.06
C SER A 3 9.59 1.27 -10.89
N ILE A 4 8.44 1.68 -10.34
CA ILE A 4 7.29 0.79 -10.32
C ILE A 4 6.72 0.65 -11.73
N THR A 5 6.38 -0.57 -12.07
CA THR A 5 5.61 -0.91 -13.26
C THR A 5 4.13 -0.64 -12.99
N LEU A 6 3.64 0.48 -13.52
CA LEU A 6 2.22 0.84 -13.45
C LEU A 6 1.46 0.23 -14.63
N THR A 7 0.69 -0.83 -14.38
CA THR A 7 -0.14 -1.48 -15.40
C THR A 7 -1.53 -0.86 -15.42
N GLN A 8 -2.10 -0.57 -16.60
CA GLN A 8 -3.49 -0.11 -16.68
C GLN A 8 -4.48 -1.15 -17.16
N ARG A 9 -5.70 -1.07 -16.62
CA ARG A 9 -6.81 -1.95 -16.99
C ARG A 9 -8.14 -1.16 -17.07
N PRO A 10 -9.08 -1.57 -17.93
CA PRO A 10 -10.43 -1.01 -17.91
C PRO A 10 -11.14 -1.30 -16.58
N ILE A 11 -11.92 -0.34 -16.06
CA ILE A 11 -12.80 -0.58 -14.91
C ILE A 11 -13.98 -1.44 -15.38
N THR A 12 -14.04 -2.69 -14.93
CA THR A 12 -15.11 -3.63 -15.31
C THR A 12 -16.35 -3.53 -14.41
N SER A 13 -16.18 -3.10 -13.16
CA SER A 13 -17.29 -2.91 -12.22
C SER A 13 -17.02 -1.77 -11.24
N TRP A 14 -18.08 -1.08 -10.82
CA TRP A 14 -18.02 -0.02 -9.80
C TRP A 14 -19.10 -0.29 -8.73
N PRO A 15 -18.86 -1.23 -7.80
CA PRO A 15 -19.85 -1.64 -6.80
C PRO A 15 -20.09 -0.60 -5.69
N TRP A 16 -19.40 0.55 -5.72
CA TRP A 16 -19.51 1.58 -4.70
C TRP A 16 -20.51 2.67 -5.08
N GLN A 17 -21.04 3.36 -4.07
CA GLN A 17 -21.85 4.56 -4.30
C GLN A 17 -21.03 5.58 -5.11
N GLU A 18 -21.60 5.99 -6.23
CA GLU A 18 -20.99 6.98 -7.11
C GLU A 18 -21.14 8.39 -6.53
N THR A 19 -20.11 9.21 -6.75
CA THR A 19 -20.20 10.64 -6.51
C THR A 19 -21.20 11.26 -7.49
N GLN A 20 -22.38 11.64 -6.99
CA GLN A 20 -23.46 12.23 -7.79
C GLN A 20 -23.09 13.61 -8.37
N TRP A 21 -22.48 14.48 -7.55
CA TRP A 21 -22.05 15.82 -7.97
C TRP A 21 -20.53 15.94 -7.91
N ARG A 22 -19.90 15.73 -9.07
CA ARG A 22 -18.45 15.85 -9.24
C ARG A 22 -18.04 17.32 -9.24
N LYS A 23 -16.85 17.59 -8.70
CA LYS A 23 -16.32 18.96 -8.57
C LYS A 23 -15.17 19.20 -9.54
N ALA A 24 -14.97 20.46 -9.92
CA ALA A 24 -13.70 20.87 -10.51
C ALA A 24 -12.58 20.67 -9.48
N SER A 25 -11.42 20.25 -9.97
CA SER A 25 -10.24 20.04 -9.12
C SER A 25 -9.66 21.38 -8.67
N PRO A 26 -9.27 21.51 -7.38
CA PRO A 26 -8.50 22.66 -6.91
C PRO A 26 -7.00 22.51 -7.26
N PHE A 27 -6.58 21.35 -7.78
CA PHE A 27 -5.17 21.07 -7.98
C PHE A 27 -4.61 21.79 -9.21
N ARG A 28 -3.47 22.46 -9.04
CA ARG A 28 -2.69 23.02 -10.15
C ARG A 28 -1.39 22.22 -10.32
N SER A 29 -1.42 21.18 -11.15
CA SER A 29 -0.23 20.37 -11.46
C SER A 29 -0.28 19.79 -12.86
N SER A 30 0.89 19.62 -13.48
CA SER A 30 1.01 18.86 -14.72
C SER A 30 0.80 17.36 -14.47
N TRP A 31 0.45 16.64 -15.54
CA TRP A 31 0.29 15.19 -15.51
C TRP A 31 1.58 14.47 -15.11
N SER A 32 2.72 14.87 -15.67
CA SER A 32 4.03 14.28 -15.33
C SER A 32 4.33 14.38 -13.84
N LYS A 33 4.13 15.56 -13.22
CA LYS A 33 4.32 15.73 -11.76
C LYS A 33 3.38 14.86 -10.92
N THR A 34 2.18 14.58 -11.43
CA THR A 34 1.24 13.67 -10.75
C THR A 34 1.73 12.23 -10.85
N VAL A 35 2.23 11.82 -12.01
CA VAL A 35 2.84 10.50 -12.22
C VAL A 35 4.08 10.33 -11.33
N ASP A 36 5.01 11.29 -11.32
CA ASP A 36 6.22 11.23 -10.50
C ASP A 36 5.90 11.15 -9.00
N LEU A 37 4.89 11.90 -8.55
CA LEU A 37 4.41 11.84 -7.17
C LEU A 37 3.82 10.45 -6.88
N LEU A 38 2.96 9.94 -7.76
CA LEU A 38 2.31 8.65 -7.56
C LEU A 38 3.35 7.52 -7.52
N ASP A 39 4.23 7.44 -8.51
CA ASP A 39 5.31 6.46 -8.58
C ASP A 39 6.14 6.48 -7.30
N ARG A 40 6.55 7.66 -6.86
CA ARG A 40 7.31 7.82 -5.61
C ARG A 40 6.56 7.36 -4.37
N GLU A 41 5.27 7.66 -4.24
CA GLU A 41 4.51 7.29 -3.04
C GLU A 41 4.10 5.82 -3.04
N VAL A 42 3.81 5.22 -4.21
CA VAL A 42 3.63 3.78 -4.33
C VAL A 42 4.96 3.07 -4.06
N TYR A 43 6.10 3.59 -4.52
CA TYR A 43 7.42 2.96 -4.33
C TYR A 43 7.79 2.83 -2.86
N LYS A 44 7.43 3.82 -2.06
CA LYS A 44 7.68 3.82 -0.61
C LYS A 44 6.76 2.87 0.16
N ARG A 45 5.69 2.37 -0.47
CA ARG A 45 4.64 1.61 0.20
C ARG A 45 4.42 0.23 -0.38
N SER A 46 4.88 -0.06 -1.59
CA SER A 46 4.61 -1.31 -2.28
C SER A 46 5.63 -2.38 -1.90
N SER A 47 5.17 -3.62 -1.67
CA SER A 47 6.04 -4.81 -1.51
C SER A 47 6.60 -5.29 -2.85
N THR A 48 5.94 -4.94 -3.95
CA THR A 48 6.30 -5.34 -5.31
C THR A 48 6.60 -4.14 -6.19
N ASP A 49 7.30 -4.38 -7.30
CA ASP A 49 7.48 -3.40 -8.36
C ASP A 49 6.22 -3.27 -9.25
N GLU A 50 5.05 -3.77 -8.83
CA GLU A 50 3.82 -3.76 -9.61
C GLU A 50 2.69 -2.98 -8.92
N ALA A 51 2.08 -2.08 -9.67
CA ALA A 51 0.85 -1.44 -9.27
C ALA A 51 -0.12 -1.32 -10.46
N ILE A 52 -1.40 -1.47 -10.20
CA ILE A 52 -2.46 -1.49 -11.21
C ILE A 52 -3.29 -0.23 -11.07
N ILE A 53 -3.39 0.55 -12.15
CA ILE A 53 -4.31 1.68 -12.26
C ILE A 53 -5.47 1.28 -13.17
N GLU A 54 -6.68 1.18 -12.61
CA GLU A 54 -7.88 0.94 -13.38
C GLU A 54 -8.56 2.27 -13.75
N ILE A 55 -8.74 2.51 -15.05
CA ILE A 55 -9.41 3.68 -15.62
C ILE A 55 -10.32 3.21 -16.76
N ASP A 56 -11.45 3.86 -16.94
CA ASP A 56 -12.48 3.51 -17.94
C ASP A 56 -12.10 3.95 -19.37
N VAL A 57 -10.95 3.47 -19.85
CA VAL A 57 -10.41 3.69 -21.20
C VAL A 57 -10.44 2.41 -22.04
N GLY A 58 -10.44 2.56 -23.37
CA GLY A 58 -10.29 1.41 -24.26
C GLY A 58 -8.84 0.94 -24.34
N ALA A 59 -8.62 -0.31 -24.75
CA ALA A 59 -7.27 -0.85 -24.95
C ALA A 59 -6.42 -0.01 -25.94
N ARG A 60 -7.08 0.65 -26.91
CA ARG A 60 -6.43 1.58 -27.85
C ARG A 60 -5.85 2.83 -27.19
N ASP A 61 -6.29 3.20 -26.00
CA ASP A 61 -5.83 4.41 -25.31
C ASP A 61 -4.62 4.13 -24.43
N ILE A 62 -4.20 2.87 -24.34
CA ILE A 62 -3.02 2.40 -23.61
C ILE A 62 -1.84 2.30 -24.61
N ARG A 63 -0.72 2.90 -24.24
CA ARG A 63 0.55 2.85 -24.97
C ARG A 63 1.24 1.51 -24.73
N ARG A 64 2.21 1.17 -25.60
CA ARG A 64 2.97 -0.10 -25.50
C ARG A 64 3.81 -0.20 -24.23
N ASP A 65 4.18 0.93 -23.64
CA ASP A 65 4.89 1.02 -22.37
C ASP A 65 3.94 0.92 -21.16
N GLY A 66 2.66 0.60 -21.40
CA GLY A 66 1.66 0.53 -20.34
C GLY A 66 1.42 1.89 -19.72
N TRP A 67 1.34 2.98 -20.50
CA TRP A 67 0.88 4.28 -20.03
C TRP A 67 -0.34 4.75 -20.81
N ILE A 68 -1.24 5.51 -20.16
CA ILE A 68 -2.38 6.12 -20.85
C ILE A 68 -1.90 7.24 -21.77
N ARG A 69 -2.40 7.26 -23.01
CA ARG A 69 -2.12 8.34 -23.95
C ARG A 69 -2.56 9.69 -23.39
N SER A 70 -1.81 10.74 -23.71
CA SER A 70 -2.10 12.11 -23.26
C SER A 70 -3.40 12.69 -23.82
N ASP A 71 -3.96 12.09 -24.86
CA ASP A 71 -5.23 12.44 -25.48
C ASP A 71 -6.38 11.48 -25.14
N ALA A 72 -6.12 10.45 -24.32
CA ALA A 72 -7.13 9.48 -23.92
C ALA A 72 -8.37 10.17 -23.31
N ARG A 73 -9.54 9.69 -23.73
CA ARG A 73 -10.85 10.14 -23.26
C ARG A 73 -11.57 9.00 -22.55
N PRO A 74 -11.33 8.80 -21.25
CA PRO A 74 -12.06 7.80 -20.49
C PRO A 74 -13.56 8.07 -20.52
N ARG A 75 -14.38 7.02 -20.52
CA ARG A 75 -15.84 7.11 -20.48
C ARG A 75 -16.34 7.66 -19.14
N SER A 76 -15.58 7.43 -18.07
CA SER A 76 -15.85 7.99 -16.75
C SER A 76 -14.55 8.49 -16.10
N PRO A 77 -14.63 9.48 -15.19
CA PRO A 77 -13.44 10.00 -14.52
C PRO A 77 -12.95 9.09 -13.38
N ARG A 78 -13.53 7.90 -13.22
CA ARG A 78 -13.27 6.99 -12.11
C ARG A 78 -11.86 6.44 -12.21
N VAL A 79 -11.21 6.34 -11.06
CA VAL A 79 -9.86 5.81 -10.93
C VAL A 79 -9.83 4.84 -9.76
N VAL A 80 -9.18 3.71 -9.98
CA VAL A 80 -8.76 2.81 -8.91
C VAL A 80 -7.26 2.58 -9.02
N LEU A 81 -6.55 2.64 -7.91
CA LEU A 81 -5.18 2.18 -7.78
C LEU A 81 -5.18 0.95 -6.87
N THR A 82 -4.56 -0.13 -7.31
CA THR A 82 -4.39 -1.37 -6.55
C THR A 82 -2.93 -1.76 -6.55
N PHE A 83 -2.36 -2.06 -5.39
CA PHE A 83 -1.01 -2.59 -5.26
C PHE A 83 -0.91 -3.40 -3.97
N GLU A 84 0.14 -4.20 -3.85
CA GLU A 84 0.41 -4.92 -2.61
C GLU A 84 1.22 -4.00 -1.68
N ASP A 85 0.63 -3.59 -0.57
CA ASP A 85 1.28 -2.74 0.41
C ASP A 85 2.23 -3.55 1.28
N LEU A 86 3.34 -2.91 1.61
CA LEU A 86 4.41 -3.45 2.44
C LEU A 86 3.88 -4.01 3.74
N HIS A 87 2.85 -3.44 4.38
CA HIS A 87 2.42 -3.82 5.74
C HIS A 87 1.01 -4.39 5.81
N GLN A 88 0.17 -4.14 4.80
CA GLN A 88 -1.28 -4.36 4.86
C GLN A 88 -1.78 -5.35 3.79
N GLY A 89 -0.88 -5.91 2.98
CA GLY A 89 -1.24 -6.70 1.81
C GLY A 89 -1.92 -5.84 0.75
N TRP A 90 -2.81 -6.43 -0.04
CA TRP A 90 -3.45 -5.74 -1.17
C TRP A 90 -4.27 -4.51 -0.73
N LEU A 91 -3.81 -3.33 -1.11
CA LEU A 91 -4.52 -2.07 -0.92
C LEU A 91 -5.16 -1.59 -2.21
N ARG A 92 -6.34 -0.97 -2.05
CA ARG A 92 -7.12 -0.39 -3.13
C ARG A 92 -7.54 1.03 -2.77
N TYR A 93 -7.04 2.01 -3.52
CA TYR A 93 -7.44 3.41 -3.44
C TYR A 93 -8.38 3.74 -4.58
N ARG A 94 -9.48 4.45 -4.30
CA ARG A 94 -10.47 4.83 -5.32
C ARG A 94 -10.77 6.31 -5.25
N CYS A 95 -10.99 6.94 -6.41
CA CYS A 95 -11.44 8.32 -6.47
C CYS A 95 -12.29 8.57 -7.72
N ASP A 96 -13.48 9.13 -7.51
CA ASP A 96 -14.40 9.57 -8.57
C ASP A 96 -14.98 10.98 -8.30
N ARG A 97 -14.33 11.71 -7.40
CA ARG A 97 -14.78 13.00 -6.85
C ARG A 97 -14.71 14.14 -7.86
N PHE A 98 -13.68 14.13 -8.71
CA PHE A 98 -13.38 15.21 -9.64
C PHE A 98 -13.82 14.90 -11.07
N LEU A 99 -14.05 15.95 -11.86
CA LEU A 99 -14.49 15.86 -13.25
C LEU A 99 -13.47 15.18 -14.17
N SER A 100 -12.18 15.26 -13.84
CA SER A 100 -11.10 14.68 -14.63
C SER A 100 -10.49 13.48 -13.91
N TRP A 101 -10.26 12.40 -14.66
CA TRP A 101 -9.55 11.22 -14.17
C TRP A 101 -8.13 11.57 -13.68
N ARG A 102 -7.45 12.52 -14.33
CA ARG A 102 -6.10 12.95 -13.91
C ARG A 102 -6.09 13.59 -12.54
N ASP A 103 -7.15 14.35 -12.24
CA ASP A 103 -7.32 14.96 -10.93
C ASP A 103 -7.68 13.92 -9.88
N ASN A 104 -8.44 12.89 -10.24
CA ASN A 104 -8.71 11.76 -9.35
C ASN A 104 -7.44 10.93 -9.06
N VAL A 105 -6.58 10.68 -10.05
CA VAL A 105 -5.24 10.08 -9.83
C VAL A 105 -4.42 10.96 -8.89
N ARG A 106 -4.40 12.28 -9.14
CA ARG A 106 -3.67 13.22 -8.28
C ARG A 106 -4.19 13.22 -6.85
N ALA A 107 -5.51 13.16 -6.66
CA ALA A 107 -6.12 13.08 -5.35
C ALA A 107 -5.64 11.85 -4.57
N ILE A 108 -5.55 10.70 -5.25
CA ILE A 108 -5.00 9.46 -4.65
C ILE A 108 -3.54 9.67 -4.24
N ALA A 109 -2.71 10.20 -5.14
CA ALA A 109 -1.29 10.42 -4.86
C ALA A 109 -1.06 11.39 -3.68
N LEU A 110 -1.83 12.48 -3.61
CA LEU A 110 -1.80 13.42 -2.48
C LEU A 110 -2.31 12.79 -1.19
N GLY A 111 -3.35 11.96 -1.27
CA GLY A 111 -3.85 11.19 -0.14
C GLY A 111 -2.76 10.26 0.42
N MET A 112 -2.11 9.49 -0.43
CA MET A 112 -0.99 8.61 -0.03
C MET A 112 0.17 9.39 0.60
N GLU A 113 0.54 10.54 0.03
CA GLU A 113 1.57 11.40 0.61
C GLU A 113 1.15 11.92 1.99
N ALA A 114 -0.11 12.33 2.15
CA ALA A 114 -0.63 12.82 3.42
C ALA A 114 -0.63 11.71 4.48
N LEU A 115 -1.10 10.51 4.14
CA LEU A 115 -1.05 9.33 5.01
C LEU A 115 0.37 9.07 5.49
N ARG A 116 1.34 9.03 4.57
CA ARG A 116 2.74 8.83 4.91
C ARG A 116 3.31 9.97 5.77
N ARG A 117 2.82 11.21 5.64
CA ARG A 117 3.24 12.33 6.50
C ARG A 117 2.68 12.19 7.91
N VAL A 118 1.41 11.81 8.03
CA VAL A 118 0.77 11.51 9.32
C VAL A 118 1.56 10.41 10.04
N ASP A 119 1.81 9.29 9.36
CA ASP A 119 2.59 8.17 9.91
C ASP A 119 4.02 8.61 10.29
N ARG A 120 4.72 9.31 9.40
CA ARG A 120 6.11 9.75 9.61
C ARG A 120 6.27 10.68 10.81
N TYR A 121 5.31 11.56 11.04
CA TYR A 121 5.38 12.54 12.11
C TYR A 121 4.70 12.07 13.40
N GLY A 122 4.21 10.82 13.43
CA GLY A 122 3.55 10.26 14.61
C GLY A 122 2.32 11.07 15.02
N ILE A 123 1.61 11.67 14.05
CA ILE A 123 0.39 12.45 14.33
C ILE A 123 -0.79 11.48 14.51
N THR A 124 -0.64 10.55 15.45
CA THR A 124 -1.56 9.42 15.70
C THR A 124 -2.07 9.37 17.14
N ASP A 125 -1.85 10.41 17.94
CA ASP A 125 -2.35 10.53 19.33
C ASP A 125 -3.86 10.85 19.44
N GLY A 126 -4.68 10.37 18.49
CA GLY A 126 -6.13 10.56 18.54
C GLY A 126 -6.87 9.74 17.49
N GLU A 127 -7.42 8.59 17.90
CA GLU A 127 -8.59 7.82 17.39
C GLU A 127 -8.94 7.76 15.87
N GLN A 128 -8.11 8.20 14.91
CA GLN A 128 -8.60 8.51 13.56
C GLN A 128 -8.08 7.67 12.39
N TYR A 129 -7.51 6.48 12.60
CA TYR A 129 -6.93 5.69 11.49
C TYR A 129 -7.43 4.25 11.28
N HIS A 130 -8.60 3.89 11.81
CA HIS A 130 -9.23 2.60 11.47
C HIS A 130 -10.07 2.62 10.17
N GLY A 131 -10.41 3.80 9.64
CA GLY A 131 -11.36 3.95 8.53
C GLY A 131 -10.84 3.58 7.13
N PHE A 132 -9.54 3.32 6.96
CA PHE A 132 -8.92 3.03 5.66
C PHE A 132 -8.54 1.55 5.46
N ARG A 133 -9.05 0.65 6.30
CA ARG A 133 -8.93 -0.81 6.12
C ARG A 133 -9.86 -1.26 4.98
N SER A 134 -9.45 -1.07 3.74
CA SER A 134 -10.12 -1.64 2.56
C SER A 134 -9.97 -3.16 2.59
N GLY A 135 -11.10 -3.87 2.67
CA GLY A 135 -11.13 -5.30 2.99
C GLY A 135 -10.63 -6.23 1.89
N ARG A 136 -9.85 -7.24 2.31
CA ARG A 136 -10.17 -8.69 2.27
C ARG A 136 -8.90 -9.44 2.68
N ALA A 137 -8.83 -9.96 3.91
CA ALA A 137 -7.80 -10.93 4.28
C ALA A 137 -8.04 -12.23 3.50
N LEU A 138 -7.03 -12.73 2.80
CA LEU A 138 -7.04 -14.09 2.27
C LEU A 138 -6.67 -15.07 3.40
N PRO A 139 -7.24 -16.28 3.42
CA PRO A 139 -7.06 -17.22 4.52
C PRO A 139 -5.70 -17.92 4.39
N GLY A 140 -4.74 -17.52 5.22
CA GLY A 140 -3.46 -18.20 5.38
C GLY A 140 -3.36 -18.74 6.81
N LYS A 141 -3.09 -20.05 6.93
CA LYS A 141 -2.66 -20.81 8.11
C LYS A 141 -2.50 -19.98 9.41
N VAL A 142 -3.28 -20.29 10.44
CA VAL A 142 -3.17 -19.65 11.77
C VAL A 142 -1.78 -19.94 12.32
N LEU A 143 -0.92 -18.91 12.31
CA LEU A 143 0.44 -18.97 12.81
C LEU A 143 0.39 -18.81 14.34
N THR A 144 1.01 -19.72 15.10
CA THR A 144 1.04 -19.62 16.57
C THR A 144 2.07 -18.58 17.03
N SER A 145 1.93 -18.01 18.24
CA SER A 145 2.88 -17.02 18.77
C SER A 145 4.31 -17.56 18.87
N ARG A 146 4.48 -18.85 19.18
CA ARG A 146 5.81 -19.48 19.21
C ARG A 146 6.41 -19.65 17.81
N GLU A 147 5.60 -20.02 16.81
CA GLU A 147 6.04 -20.07 15.42
C GLU A 147 6.38 -18.66 14.89
N ALA A 148 5.61 -17.64 15.31
CA ALA A 148 5.89 -16.24 15.01
C ALA A 148 7.25 -15.80 15.57
N ALA A 149 7.51 -16.08 16.85
CA ALA A 149 8.78 -15.75 17.51
C ALA A 149 9.97 -16.45 16.81
N ALA A 150 9.81 -17.73 16.44
CA ALA A 150 10.85 -18.48 15.74
C ALA A 150 11.16 -17.90 14.34
N LEU A 151 10.18 -17.34 13.63
CA LEU A 151 10.37 -16.74 12.31
C LEU A 151 11.13 -15.41 12.33
N ILE A 152 11.04 -14.67 13.43
CA ILE A 152 11.74 -13.39 13.60
C ILE A 152 13.12 -13.54 14.26
N SER A 153 13.38 -14.66 14.93
CA SER A 153 14.65 -14.91 15.65
C SER A 153 15.84 -15.06 14.71
N GLU A 154 16.99 -14.50 15.10
CA GLU A 154 18.29 -14.71 14.45
C GLU A 154 19.09 -15.84 15.08
N ASN A 155 20.16 -16.28 14.39
CA ASN A 155 21.11 -17.22 14.96
C ASN A 155 21.71 -16.64 16.24
N GLY A 156 21.30 -17.18 17.39
CA GLY A 156 21.75 -16.76 18.71
C GLY A 156 20.68 -16.08 19.56
N ASP A 157 19.51 -15.76 19.01
CA ASP A 157 18.35 -15.31 19.78
C ASP A 157 17.54 -16.51 20.28
N ASP A 158 17.00 -16.43 21.50
CA ASP A 158 16.00 -17.39 22.01
C ASP A 158 14.60 -16.88 21.65
N PRO A 159 13.80 -17.61 20.85
CA PRO A 159 12.42 -17.23 20.53
C PRO A 159 11.54 -17.00 21.77
N GLU A 160 11.86 -17.65 22.90
CA GLU A 160 11.08 -17.49 24.13
C GLU A 160 11.29 -16.10 24.76
N ASP A 161 12.44 -15.45 24.53
CA ASP A 161 12.67 -14.06 24.97
C ASP A 161 11.66 -13.10 24.32
N TYR A 162 11.29 -13.35 23.07
CA TYR A 162 10.32 -12.52 22.33
C TYR A 162 8.88 -12.77 22.76
N LEU A 163 8.59 -13.89 23.43
CA LEU A 163 7.27 -14.15 24.02
C LEU A 163 7.13 -13.51 25.40
N HIS A 164 8.24 -13.24 26.09
CA HIS A 164 8.22 -12.71 27.46
C HIS A 164 8.58 -11.23 27.56
N ASP A 165 9.36 -10.69 26.61
CA ASP A 165 9.77 -9.29 26.58
C ASP A 165 9.28 -8.59 25.30
N PRO A 166 8.29 -7.69 25.42
CA PRO A 166 7.79 -6.90 24.30
C PRO A 166 8.86 -6.02 23.62
N GLU A 167 9.84 -5.51 24.36
CA GLU A 167 10.88 -4.64 23.79
C GLU A 167 11.92 -5.46 23.01
N ALA A 168 12.31 -6.63 23.54
CA ALA A 168 13.14 -7.57 22.81
C ALA A 168 12.44 -8.04 21.52
N CYS A 169 11.13 -8.34 21.61
CA CYS A 169 10.30 -8.71 20.46
C CYS A 169 10.30 -7.62 19.39
N ARG A 170 10.00 -6.37 19.78
CA ARG A 170 10.02 -5.19 18.89
C ARG A 170 11.37 -5.00 18.21
N LEU A 171 12.47 -5.07 18.96
CA LEU A 171 13.82 -4.93 18.40
C LEU A 171 14.14 -6.07 17.42
N GLY A 172 13.72 -7.30 17.72
CA GLY A 172 13.83 -8.45 16.82
C GLY A 172 13.06 -8.25 15.51
N ILE A 173 11.81 -7.78 15.59
CA ILE A 173 10.97 -7.46 14.44
C ILE A 173 11.62 -6.39 13.55
N LEU A 174 12.14 -5.32 14.15
CA LEU A 174 12.82 -4.26 13.39
C LEU A 174 14.06 -4.77 12.64
N ARG A 175 14.83 -5.68 13.25
CA ARG A 175 15.97 -6.33 12.60
C ARG A 175 15.51 -7.23 11.45
N ALA A 176 14.50 -8.06 11.68
CA ALA A 176 13.94 -8.95 10.68
C ALA A 176 13.35 -8.20 9.48
N LEU A 177 12.65 -7.08 9.72
CA LEU A 177 12.13 -6.19 8.67
C LEU A 177 13.24 -5.54 7.85
N LYS A 178 14.29 -5.04 8.53
CA LYS A 178 15.43 -4.42 7.86
C LYS A 178 16.19 -5.44 6.99
N ARG A 179 16.42 -6.64 7.50
CA ARG A 179 17.11 -7.72 6.78
C ARG A 179 16.35 -8.17 5.54
N ASN A 180 15.04 -8.39 5.69
CA ASN A 180 14.20 -8.89 4.61
C ASN A 180 13.66 -7.78 3.70
N HIS A 181 14.13 -6.54 3.86
CA HIS A 181 13.74 -5.44 2.99
C HIS A 181 14.30 -5.66 1.56
N PRO A 182 13.52 -5.35 0.50
CA PRO A 182 13.98 -5.46 -0.89
C PRO A 182 15.25 -4.64 -1.21
N ASP A 183 15.43 -3.50 -0.54
CA ASP A 183 16.67 -2.68 -0.66
C ASP A 183 17.92 -3.37 -0.05
N HIS A 184 17.72 -4.40 0.77
CA HIS A 184 18.79 -5.18 1.42
C HIS A 184 18.90 -6.61 0.87
N GLY A 185 18.22 -6.92 -0.24
CA GLY A 185 18.31 -8.20 -0.93
C GLY A 185 17.27 -9.24 -0.50
N GLY A 186 16.33 -8.88 0.38
CA GLY A 186 15.19 -9.74 0.74
C GLY A 186 14.09 -9.75 -0.33
N THR A 187 13.18 -10.71 -0.20
CA THR A 187 12.01 -10.87 -1.08
C THR A 187 10.72 -10.37 -0.42
N ALA A 188 9.72 -10.01 -1.23
CA ALA A 188 8.39 -9.61 -0.74
C ALA A 188 7.75 -10.72 0.11
N ASP A 189 7.95 -11.99 -0.26
CA ASP A 189 7.46 -13.15 0.46
C ASP A 189 8.11 -13.30 1.85
N GLU A 190 9.43 -13.10 1.96
CA GLU A 190 10.14 -13.13 3.25
C GLU A 190 9.70 -11.98 4.17
N LEU A 191 9.45 -10.79 3.61
CA LEU A 191 8.96 -9.65 4.37
C LEU A 191 7.52 -9.88 4.86
N TYR A 192 6.66 -10.48 4.03
CA TYR A 192 5.30 -10.84 4.41
C TYR A 192 5.26 -11.82 5.59
N VAL A 193 6.16 -12.82 5.60
CA VAL A 193 6.28 -13.78 6.70
C VAL A 193 6.66 -13.11 8.02
N VAL A 194 7.59 -12.15 7.99
CA VAL A 194 7.99 -11.37 9.18
C VAL A 194 6.82 -10.55 9.75
N GLN A 195 5.97 -10.02 8.88
CA GLN A 195 4.84 -9.18 9.32
C GLN A 195 3.67 -10.00 9.85
N ALA A 196 3.39 -11.14 9.21
CA ALA A 196 2.44 -12.10 9.78
C ALA A 196 2.88 -12.52 11.19
N ALA A 197 4.19 -12.69 11.41
CA ALA A 197 4.74 -12.95 12.74
C ALA A 197 4.57 -11.75 13.70
N ARG A 198 4.87 -10.52 13.26
CA ARG A 198 4.66 -9.29 14.05
C ARG A 198 3.20 -9.16 14.53
N ASP A 199 2.24 -9.36 13.63
CA ASP A 199 0.82 -9.19 13.96
C ASP A 199 0.35 -10.20 15.02
N VAL A 200 0.86 -11.44 14.95
CA VAL A 200 0.60 -12.48 15.96
C VAL A 200 1.26 -12.15 17.30
N LEU A 201 2.47 -11.60 17.29
CA LEU A 201 3.20 -11.23 18.51
C LEU A 201 2.62 -9.98 19.18
N SER A 202 2.14 -9.02 18.39
CA SER A 202 1.39 -7.87 18.91
C SER A 202 0.09 -8.30 19.59
N GLN A 203 -0.61 -9.30 19.03
CA GLN A 203 -1.77 -9.89 19.68
C GLN A 203 -1.40 -10.66 20.96
N HIS A 204 -0.25 -11.33 20.99
CA HIS A 204 0.24 -12.06 22.15
C HIS A 204 0.54 -11.13 23.35
N HIS A 205 1.21 -10.01 23.10
CA HIS A 205 1.59 -9.04 24.14
C HIS A 205 0.48 -8.06 24.49
N GLY A 206 -0.56 -7.95 23.67
CA GLY A 206 -1.63 -6.97 23.85
C GLY A 206 -1.20 -5.52 23.60
N VAL A 207 -0.04 -5.33 22.96
CA VAL A 207 0.54 -4.04 22.58
C VAL A 207 1.16 -4.15 21.19
N GLU A 208 1.31 -3.02 20.49
CA GLU A 208 1.97 -2.99 19.18
C GLU A 208 3.49 -3.13 19.37
N VAL A 209 4.06 -4.22 18.85
CA VAL A 209 5.51 -4.51 18.87
C VAL A 209 6.14 -4.41 17.48
#